data_AF-A0A4U6X5W4-F1
#
_entry.id   AF-A0A4U6X5W4-F1
#
_cell.length_a   1.000
_cell.length_b   1.000
_cell.length_c   1.000
_cell.angle_alpha   90.00
_cell.angle_beta   90.00
_cell.angle_gamma   90.00
#
_symmetry.space_group_name_H-M   'P 1'
#
loop_
_entity.id
_entity.type
_entity.pdbx_description
1 polymer ?
#
loop_
_entity_poly.entity_id
_entity_poly.type
_entity_poly.pdbx_seq_one_letter_code
_entity_poly.pdbx_strand_id
1 'polypeptide(L)'
;MSRLRLLTAFSRNSLLVSSFVLLVSIVVLWPRLRPAVPSSDSEQHQHAFSARILSYDPLMIHLENFISKSEREHLLRLGQSSFEASKVTEWDGTNVISEDRTSSTAHLPNGDPIVERIISRASEFQGYTSRGDHEVLQLTRYRAGQKFEPHWDHDQIAPPEDESRQALTEAESRQRLTTIFAVLEASCEECGTRFPSLSVDWEQEDRRWCRFVDCEDKEGITVRAIPGNALFWKNFNSSNGGDERTLHAGLPPETGVKTGLNIWTLM
;
A
#
# COMPACT_ATOMS: atom_id res chain seq x y z
N MET A 1 -48.30 -0.33 -81.22
CA MET A 1 -48.79 -1.29 -80.21
C MET A 1 -49.45 -0.54 -79.06
N SER A 2 -50.32 -1.21 -78.29
CA SER A 2 -51.06 -0.72 -77.10
C SER A 2 -50.18 0.06 -76.10
N ARG A 3 -50.66 1.09 -75.37
CA ARG A 3 -51.76 1.15 -74.37
C ARG A 3 -51.58 0.17 -73.19
N LEU A 4 -51.94 0.46 -71.93
CA LEU A 4 -52.25 1.70 -71.19
C LEU A 4 -52.56 1.31 -69.71
N ARG A 5 -52.15 2.10 -68.69
CA ARG A 5 -52.68 2.18 -67.29
C ARG A 5 -51.92 3.32 -66.56
N LEU A 6 -52.47 4.30 -65.81
CA LEU A 6 -53.71 4.48 -65.02
C LEU A 6 -53.83 3.47 -63.85
N LEU A 7 -54.11 3.81 -62.58
CA LEU A 7 -54.35 5.08 -61.83
C LEU A 7 -53.90 4.81 -60.35
N THR A 8 -53.94 5.71 -59.35
CA THR A 8 -54.59 7.04 -59.23
C THR A 8 -53.58 8.14 -58.86
N ALA A 9 -53.64 9.07 -57.88
CA ALA A 9 -54.56 9.41 -56.77
C ALA A 9 -54.59 10.94 -56.54
N PHE A 10 -55.41 11.43 -55.59
CA PHE A 10 -55.61 12.87 -55.31
C PHE A 10 -55.95 13.12 -53.83
N SER A 11 -55.48 14.24 -53.26
CA SER A 11 -56.23 15.02 -52.26
C SER A 11 -55.67 16.45 -52.17
N ARG A 12 -56.51 17.42 -51.82
CA ARG A 12 -56.20 18.84 -51.62
C ARG A 12 -56.91 19.35 -50.37
N ASN A 13 -56.35 20.41 -49.75
CA ASN A 13 -56.89 21.36 -48.76
C ASN A 13 -55.88 21.55 -47.60
N SER A 14 -55.74 22.72 -46.97
CA SER A 14 -56.41 24.01 -47.20
C SER A 14 -55.47 25.20 -46.92
N LEU A 15 -55.89 26.40 -47.32
CA LEU A 15 -55.25 27.67 -46.93
C LEU A 15 -55.53 27.99 -45.45
N LEU A 16 -54.61 28.71 -44.79
CA LEU A 16 -54.90 29.99 -44.11
C LEU A 16 -53.62 30.67 -43.57
N VAL A 17 -53.74 31.96 -43.26
CA VAL A 17 -52.66 32.87 -42.83
C VAL A 17 -53.02 33.47 -41.46
N SER A 18 -52.06 33.56 -40.53
CA SER A 18 -52.08 34.57 -39.45
C SER A 18 -50.74 34.69 -38.71
N SER A 19 -50.29 35.94 -38.50
CA SER A 19 -49.82 36.58 -37.25
C SER A 19 -48.94 35.85 -36.21
N PHE A 20 -48.17 36.52 -35.33
CA PHE A 20 -47.45 37.81 -35.33
C PHE A 20 -46.61 37.85 -34.02
N VAL A 21 -45.44 38.50 -34.06
CA VAL A 21 -44.51 38.87 -32.96
C VAL A 21 -44.92 38.62 -31.48
N LEU A 22 -44.18 37.72 -30.81
CA LEU A 22 -43.64 37.80 -29.42
C LEU A 22 -42.65 36.62 -29.25
N LEU A 23 -41.49 36.67 -28.60
CA LEU A 23 -41.01 37.48 -27.47
C LEU A 23 -39.58 38.02 -27.69
N VAL A 24 -39.31 39.21 -27.18
CA VAL A 24 -37.95 39.71 -26.86
C VAL A 24 -37.69 39.46 -25.37
N SER A 25 -36.42 39.46 -24.95
CA SER A 25 -35.97 39.53 -23.53
C SER A 25 -35.91 38.23 -22.69
N ILE A 26 -35.11 37.23 -23.12
CA ILE A 26 -34.40 36.34 -22.16
C ILE A 26 -32.91 36.26 -22.55
N VAL A 27 -32.18 37.37 -22.42
CA VAL A 27 -30.71 37.44 -22.61
C VAL A 27 -30.00 38.11 -21.41
N VAL A 28 -30.75 38.68 -20.46
CA VAL A 28 -30.22 39.48 -19.34
C VAL A 28 -30.63 38.91 -17.98
N LEU A 29 -30.52 37.58 -17.79
CA LEU A 29 -30.53 36.95 -16.46
C LEU A 29 -29.95 35.52 -16.40
N TRP A 30 -29.19 35.09 -17.41
CA TRP A 30 -28.28 33.95 -17.18
C TRP A 30 -27.20 34.44 -16.19
N PRO A 31 -27.00 33.80 -15.03
CA PRO A 31 -25.84 34.11 -14.21
C PRO A 31 -24.60 33.88 -15.06
N ARG A 32 -23.64 34.80 -15.05
CA ARG A 32 -22.28 34.47 -15.50
C ARG A 32 -21.69 33.51 -14.48
N LEU A 33 -22.08 32.24 -14.57
CA LEU A 33 -21.26 31.11 -14.19
C LEU A 33 -19.96 31.27 -15.00
N ARG A 34 -19.01 31.99 -14.39
CA ARG A 34 -17.61 31.84 -14.77
C ARG A 34 -17.35 30.33 -14.69
N PRO A 35 -16.71 29.70 -15.69
CA PRO A 35 -16.19 28.36 -15.45
C PRO A 35 -15.37 28.46 -14.17
N ALA A 36 -15.62 27.55 -13.21
CA ALA A 36 -14.86 27.54 -11.99
C ALA A 36 -13.39 27.43 -12.40
N VAL A 37 -12.58 28.43 -12.06
CA VAL A 37 -11.12 28.32 -12.21
C VAL A 37 -10.75 27.08 -11.42
N PRO A 38 -10.15 26.05 -12.03
CA PRO A 38 -9.75 24.86 -11.27
C PRO A 38 -8.89 25.32 -10.10
N SER A 39 -9.36 25.04 -8.88
CA SER A 39 -8.61 25.32 -7.66
C SER A 39 -7.25 24.63 -7.80
N SER A 40 -6.16 25.41 -7.73
CA SER A 40 -4.78 24.97 -8.03
C SER A 40 -4.20 23.96 -7.03
N ASP A 41 -5.05 23.36 -6.21
CA ASP A 41 -4.72 22.43 -5.13
C ASP A 41 -4.85 20.95 -5.55
N SER A 42 -5.37 20.66 -6.74
CA SER A 42 -5.60 19.28 -7.22
C SER A 42 -4.46 18.66 -8.05
N GLU A 43 -3.41 19.42 -8.40
CA GLU A 43 -2.17 18.88 -8.98
C GLU A 43 -1.03 18.86 -7.94
N GLN A 44 -1.31 18.25 -6.78
CA GLN A 44 -0.25 17.78 -5.91
C GLN A 44 0.46 16.60 -6.61
N HIS A 45 1.52 16.91 -7.38
CA HIS A 45 2.36 15.96 -8.11
C HIS A 45 2.49 14.63 -7.36
N GLN A 46 1.94 13.57 -7.95
CA GLN A 46 1.92 12.24 -7.33
C GLN A 46 3.37 11.78 -7.12
N HIS A 47 3.73 11.48 -5.88
CA HIS A 47 5.12 11.23 -5.49
C HIS A 47 5.68 10.00 -6.21
N ALA A 48 6.62 10.23 -7.14
CA ALA A 48 7.12 9.21 -8.05
C ALA A 48 8.14 8.28 -7.38
N PHE A 49 7.84 6.98 -7.42
CA PHE A 49 8.71 5.89 -6.97
C PHE A 49 8.97 4.92 -8.12
N SER A 50 9.99 4.07 -8.01
CA SER A 50 10.32 3.04 -9.01
C SER A 50 10.19 1.64 -8.42
N ALA A 51 9.32 0.82 -9.01
CA ALA A 51 9.14 -0.58 -8.63
C ALA A 51 10.06 -1.52 -9.44
N ARG A 52 10.63 -2.53 -8.80
CA ARG A 52 11.39 -3.63 -9.43
C ARG A 52 11.04 -4.95 -8.75
N ILE A 53 10.67 -5.97 -9.52
CA ILE A 53 10.36 -7.30 -8.98
C ILE A 53 11.68 -7.91 -8.48
N LEU A 54 11.72 -8.24 -7.19
CA LEU A 54 12.86 -8.87 -6.50
C LEU A 54 12.74 -10.40 -6.53
N SER A 55 11.51 -10.92 -6.37
CA SER A 55 11.16 -12.30 -6.65
C SER A 55 9.75 -12.38 -7.22
N TYR A 56 9.52 -13.35 -8.09
CA TYR A 56 8.19 -13.68 -8.63
C TYR A 56 7.41 -14.63 -7.72
N ASP A 57 8.09 -15.46 -6.93
CA ASP A 57 7.51 -16.42 -6.00
C ASP A 57 8.44 -16.64 -4.77
N PRO A 58 8.02 -16.27 -3.54
CA PRO A 58 6.87 -15.41 -3.25
C PRO A 58 7.03 -14.05 -3.96
N LEU A 59 5.92 -13.39 -4.30
CA LEU A 59 5.99 -12.11 -4.98
C LEU A 59 6.58 -11.05 -4.04
N MET A 60 7.78 -10.56 -4.39
CA MET A 60 8.50 -9.51 -3.67
C MET A 60 8.87 -8.38 -4.64
N ILE A 61 8.67 -7.13 -4.24
CA ILE A 61 8.92 -5.96 -5.10
C ILE A 61 9.66 -4.88 -4.31
N HIS A 62 10.84 -4.47 -4.79
CA HIS A 62 11.59 -3.34 -4.24
C HIS A 62 11.05 -2.03 -4.79
N LEU A 63 10.77 -1.07 -3.90
CA LEU A 63 10.19 0.23 -4.21
C LEU A 63 11.20 1.33 -3.87
N GLU A 64 11.95 1.79 -4.87
CA GLU A 64 12.93 2.89 -4.72
C GLU A 64 12.18 4.23 -4.61
N ASN A 65 12.50 5.02 -3.58
CA ASN A 65 11.86 6.30 -3.27
C ASN A 65 10.34 6.20 -3.04
N PHE A 66 9.82 5.15 -2.39
CA PHE A 66 8.40 5.01 -2.05
C PHE A 66 7.86 6.09 -1.09
N ILE A 67 8.66 6.54 -0.11
CA ILE A 67 8.29 7.59 0.85
C ILE A 67 9.25 8.78 0.70
N SER A 68 8.71 9.95 0.38
CA SER A 68 9.50 11.17 0.18
C SER A 68 10.20 11.64 1.48
N LYS A 69 11.27 12.42 1.35
CA LYS A 69 12.00 12.96 2.52
C LYS A 69 11.07 13.74 3.47
N SER A 70 10.20 14.59 2.94
CA SER A 70 9.25 15.39 3.73
C SER A 70 8.20 14.52 4.44
N GLU A 71 7.72 13.45 3.81
CA GLU A 71 6.82 12.48 4.44
C GLU A 71 7.54 11.70 5.56
N ARG A 72 8.78 11.24 5.34
CA ARG A 72 9.58 10.56 6.38
C ARG A 72 9.79 11.46 7.60
N GLU A 73 10.20 12.70 7.38
CA GLU A 73 10.36 13.69 8.44
C GLU A 73 9.06 14.02 9.17
N HIS A 74 7.91 14.00 8.48
CA HIS A 74 6.60 14.18 9.10
C HIS A 74 6.21 13.00 9.99
N LEU A 75 6.26 11.77 9.46
CA LEU A 75 5.92 10.57 10.22
C LEU A 75 6.82 10.37 11.46
N LEU A 76 8.13 10.62 11.31
CA LEU A 76 9.07 10.53 12.43
C LEU A 76 8.76 11.53 13.55
N ARG A 77 8.30 12.75 13.22
CA ARG A 77 7.80 13.71 14.22
C ARG A 77 6.46 13.28 14.82
N LEU A 78 5.53 12.83 13.97
CA LEU A 78 4.16 12.47 14.35
C LEU A 78 4.11 11.31 15.35
N GLY A 79 4.97 10.30 15.18
CA GLY A 79 5.10 9.18 16.12
C GLY A 79 6.06 9.41 17.30
N GLN A 80 6.82 10.52 17.34
CA GLN A 80 7.97 10.66 18.25
C GLN A 80 7.61 10.55 19.75
N SER A 81 6.46 11.08 20.14
CA SER A 81 5.94 11.02 21.51
C SER A 81 5.23 9.72 21.88
N SER A 82 4.96 8.86 20.89
CA SER A 82 4.07 7.71 21.00
C SER A 82 4.81 6.37 20.90
N PHE A 83 6.15 6.38 21.06
CA PHE A 83 6.98 5.18 21.05
C PHE A 83 6.96 4.47 22.42
N GLU A 84 6.24 3.35 22.46
CA GLU A 84 6.24 2.40 23.58
C GLU A 84 7.15 1.20 23.27
N ALA A 85 7.38 0.32 24.24
CA ALA A 85 8.02 -0.97 23.98
C ALA A 85 7.15 -1.81 23.03
N SER A 86 7.75 -2.38 21.98
CA SER A 86 7.02 -3.26 21.06
C SER A 86 6.53 -4.51 21.78
N LYS A 87 5.41 -5.05 21.29
CA LYS A 87 4.83 -6.32 21.75
C LYS A 87 4.89 -7.38 20.65
N VAL A 88 4.79 -8.64 21.08
CA VAL A 88 4.61 -9.83 20.25
C VAL A 88 3.25 -10.43 20.59
N THR A 89 2.52 -10.92 19.58
CA THR A 89 1.29 -11.69 19.79
C THR A 89 1.66 -13.15 20.00
N GLU A 90 1.28 -13.75 21.12
CA GLU A 90 1.44 -15.19 21.35
C GLU A 90 0.33 -16.01 20.67
N TRP A 91 0.51 -17.33 20.62
CA TRP A 91 -0.41 -18.32 20.02
C TRP A 91 -1.85 -18.32 20.62
N ASP A 92 -2.01 -17.74 21.81
CA ASP A 92 -3.29 -17.53 22.49
C ASP A 92 -3.95 -16.18 22.15
N GLY A 93 -3.28 -15.33 21.38
CA GLY A 93 -3.72 -13.97 21.01
C GLY A 93 -3.28 -12.86 21.98
N THR A 94 -2.62 -13.19 23.09
CA THR A 94 -2.16 -12.17 24.06
C THR A 94 -0.95 -11.39 23.55
N ASN A 95 -0.85 -10.12 23.95
CA ASN A 95 0.19 -9.20 23.50
C ASN A 95 1.22 -8.95 24.61
N VAL A 96 2.37 -9.64 24.54
CA VAL A 96 3.43 -9.64 25.56
C VAL A 96 4.64 -8.79 25.15
N ILE A 97 5.46 -8.39 26.13
CA ILE A 97 6.81 -7.85 25.88
C ILE A 97 7.78 -9.03 25.95
N SER A 98 8.41 -9.39 24.83
CA SER A 98 9.41 -10.47 24.76
C SER A 98 10.82 -9.93 24.46
N GLU A 99 11.85 -10.65 24.91
CA GLU A 99 13.24 -10.45 24.50
C GLU A 99 13.44 -10.64 22.98
N ASP A 100 12.54 -11.38 22.32
CA ASP A 100 12.53 -11.60 20.87
C ASP A 100 12.27 -10.33 20.06
N ARG A 101 11.56 -9.35 20.66
CA ARG A 101 11.22 -8.06 20.03
C ARG A 101 11.48 -6.90 20.99
N THR A 102 12.74 -6.53 21.11
CA THR A 102 13.18 -5.42 21.96
C THR A 102 13.03 -4.04 21.31
N SER A 103 12.42 -3.92 20.12
CA SER A 103 12.15 -2.66 19.42
C SER A 103 11.15 -1.74 20.15
N SER A 104 10.98 -0.51 19.66
CA SER A 104 9.91 0.40 20.09
C SER A 104 8.86 0.59 18.99
N THR A 105 7.58 0.56 19.35
CA THR A 105 6.43 0.73 18.44
C THR A 105 5.75 2.07 18.65
N ALA A 106 5.33 2.75 17.59
CA ALA A 106 4.38 3.86 17.64
C ALA A 106 3.30 3.71 16.56
N HIS A 107 2.03 3.82 16.92
CA HIS A 107 0.92 3.84 15.94
C HIS A 107 0.65 5.27 15.48
N LEU A 108 0.48 5.46 14.17
CA LEU A 108 0.19 6.76 13.57
C LEU A 108 -1.31 7.03 13.52
N PRO A 109 -1.79 8.26 13.77
CA PRO A 109 -3.21 8.56 13.77
C PRO A 109 -3.81 8.54 12.35
N ASN A 110 -4.89 7.78 12.16
CA ASN A 110 -5.72 7.86 10.96
C ASN A 110 -6.28 9.28 10.79
N GLY A 111 -6.49 9.70 9.54
CA GLY A 111 -6.92 11.06 9.20
C GLY A 111 -5.80 12.10 9.10
N ASP A 112 -4.55 11.77 9.44
CA ASP A 112 -3.41 12.65 9.11
C ASP A 112 -3.20 12.74 7.57
N PRO A 113 -3.10 13.94 6.96
CA PRO A 113 -3.01 14.10 5.50
C PRO A 113 -1.78 13.51 4.80
N ILE A 114 -0.78 13.02 5.55
CA ILE A 114 0.37 12.28 5.04
C ILE A 114 0.17 10.77 5.23
N VAL A 115 -0.36 10.34 6.38
CA VAL A 115 -0.77 8.94 6.61
C VAL A 115 -1.77 8.48 5.54
N GLU A 116 -2.85 9.23 5.33
CA GLU A 116 -3.89 8.92 4.34
C GLU A 116 -3.37 8.91 2.89
N ARG A 117 -2.35 9.72 2.60
CA ARG A 117 -1.68 9.79 1.28
C ARG A 117 -0.80 8.58 1.03
N ILE A 118 -0.13 8.07 2.06
CA ILE A 118 0.69 6.86 1.99
C ILE A 118 -0.19 5.62 1.87
N ILE A 119 -1.31 5.58 2.61
CA ILE A 119 -2.36 4.54 2.44
C ILE A 119 -2.91 4.57 1.00
N SER A 120 -3.24 5.75 0.45
CA SER A 120 -3.67 5.86 -0.95
C SER A 120 -2.61 5.35 -1.94
N ARG A 121 -1.33 5.65 -1.72
CA ARG A 121 -0.21 5.17 -2.55
C ARG A 121 -0.05 3.65 -2.49
N ALA A 122 -0.21 3.05 -1.30
CA ALA A 122 -0.19 1.60 -1.11
C ALA A 122 -1.40 0.91 -1.75
N SER A 123 -2.58 1.54 -1.68
CA SER A 123 -3.81 1.09 -2.36
C SER A 123 -3.64 1.09 -3.88
N GLU A 124 -3.21 2.20 -4.49
CA GLU A 124 -2.99 2.30 -5.94
C GLU A 124 -1.93 1.31 -6.42
N PHE A 125 -0.80 1.19 -5.70
CA PHE A 125 0.28 0.24 -6.03
C PHE A 125 -0.19 -1.23 -6.06
N GLN A 126 -1.11 -1.61 -5.16
CA GLN A 126 -1.61 -2.99 -5.05
C GLN A 126 -2.84 -3.28 -5.94
N GLY A 127 -3.18 -2.39 -6.87
CA GLY A 127 -4.32 -2.58 -7.77
C GLY A 127 -5.66 -2.09 -7.20
N TYR A 128 -5.62 -0.98 -6.45
CA TYR A 128 -6.78 -0.29 -5.86
C TYR A 128 -7.47 -1.07 -4.73
N THR A 129 -6.71 -1.67 -3.81
CA THR A 129 -7.24 -2.26 -2.56
C THR A 129 -8.01 -1.23 -1.74
N SER A 130 -8.99 -1.64 -0.94
CA SER A 130 -9.76 -0.66 -0.16
C SER A 130 -8.87 0.07 0.84
N ARG A 131 -9.03 1.39 0.95
CA ARG A 131 -8.31 2.17 1.97
C ARG A 131 -8.66 1.74 3.40
N GLY A 132 -9.81 1.09 3.60
CA GLY A 132 -10.22 0.49 4.87
C GLY A 132 -9.70 -0.93 5.14
N ASP A 133 -8.98 -1.55 4.19
CA ASP A 133 -8.30 -2.84 4.38
C ASP A 133 -6.87 -2.67 4.93
N HIS A 134 -6.38 -1.44 5.05
CA HIS A 134 -5.07 -1.17 5.63
C HIS A 134 -5.15 -1.04 7.15
N GLU A 135 -4.23 -1.69 7.85
CA GLU A 135 -4.05 -1.47 9.29
C GLU A 135 -3.56 -0.05 9.61
N VAL A 136 -3.75 0.37 10.86
CA VAL A 136 -3.20 1.62 11.40
C VAL A 136 -1.68 1.60 11.24
N LEU A 137 -1.14 2.55 10.49
CA LEU A 137 0.28 2.52 10.11
C LEU A 137 1.20 2.51 11.34
N GLN A 138 2.08 1.52 11.41
CA GLN A 138 2.93 1.28 12.59
C GLN A 138 4.39 1.68 12.32
N LEU A 139 4.94 2.59 13.11
CA LEU A 139 6.39 2.78 13.22
C LEU A 139 7.01 1.67 14.07
N THR A 140 8.11 1.09 13.61
CA THR A 140 8.94 0.18 14.41
C THR A 140 10.39 0.69 14.40
N ARG A 141 10.90 1.07 15.58
CA ARG A 141 12.22 1.67 15.79
C ARG A 141 13.18 0.73 16.51
N TYR A 142 14.39 0.63 15.98
CA TYR A 142 15.52 -0.15 16.48
C TYR A 142 16.69 0.77 16.79
N ARG A 143 17.38 0.51 17.91
CA ARG A 143 18.67 1.08 18.30
C ARG A 143 19.72 -0.04 18.40
N ALA A 144 20.99 0.35 18.56
CA ALA A 144 22.08 -0.58 18.85
C ALA A 144 21.71 -1.58 19.95
N GLY A 145 21.90 -2.88 19.67
CA GLY A 145 21.62 -3.98 20.60
C GLY A 145 20.15 -4.37 20.78
N GLN A 146 19.19 -3.66 20.17
CA GLN A 146 17.81 -4.15 20.05
C GLN A 146 17.72 -5.12 18.86
N LYS A 147 16.72 -6.03 18.86
CA LYS A 147 16.46 -7.00 17.78
C LYS A 147 14.96 -7.18 17.53
N PHE A 148 14.62 -7.76 16.39
CA PHE A 148 13.36 -8.49 16.19
C PHE A 148 13.67 -9.79 15.47
N GLU A 149 13.43 -10.91 16.15
CA GLU A 149 13.67 -12.27 15.67
C GLU A 149 12.88 -12.63 14.39
N PRO A 150 13.26 -13.71 13.67
CA PRO A 150 12.50 -14.23 12.54
C PRO A 150 11.02 -14.50 12.91
N HIS A 151 10.11 -13.90 12.15
CA HIS A 151 8.66 -14.07 12.32
C HIS A 151 7.94 -14.00 10.95
N TRP A 152 6.67 -14.35 10.94
CA TRP A 152 5.76 -14.16 9.81
C TRP A 152 4.83 -12.98 10.08
N ASP A 153 4.36 -12.33 9.02
CA ASP A 153 3.31 -11.32 9.12
C ASP A 153 1.90 -11.89 8.96
N HIS A 154 1.73 -13.06 8.32
CA HIS A 154 0.48 -13.80 8.45
C HIS A 154 0.43 -14.48 9.83
N ASP A 155 -0.76 -14.68 10.39
CA ASP A 155 -0.87 -15.47 11.62
C ASP A 155 -0.54 -16.93 11.33
N GLN A 156 -0.04 -17.61 12.36
CA GLN A 156 -0.08 -19.07 12.43
C GLN A 156 -1.38 -19.50 13.13
N ILE A 157 -2.53 -19.21 12.51
CA ILE A 157 -3.79 -19.86 12.90
C ILE A 157 -3.65 -21.34 12.55
N ALA A 158 -3.22 -22.13 13.53
CA ALA A 158 -3.32 -23.58 13.47
C ALA A 158 -4.79 -23.94 13.19
N PRO A 159 -5.06 -24.89 12.27
CA PRO A 159 -6.41 -25.40 12.09
C PRO A 159 -6.90 -25.93 13.45
N PRO A 160 -8.19 -25.71 13.82
CA PRO A 160 -8.68 -26.09 15.14
C PRO A 160 -8.71 -27.61 15.30
N GLU A 161 -7.65 -28.17 15.89
CA GLU A 161 -7.61 -29.55 16.40
C GLU A 161 -8.53 -29.71 17.64
N ASP A 162 -8.97 -28.59 18.23
CA ASP A 162 -9.82 -28.52 19.40
C ASP A 162 -11.10 -27.71 19.09
N GLU A 163 -12.26 -28.37 19.14
CA GLU A 163 -13.59 -27.78 18.90
C GLU A 163 -14.00 -26.74 19.96
N SER A 164 -13.21 -26.54 21.03
CA SER A 164 -13.53 -25.61 22.12
C SER A 164 -13.11 -24.16 21.89
N ARG A 165 -12.28 -23.83 20.88
CA ARG A 165 -11.98 -22.43 20.55
C ARG A 165 -13.25 -21.73 20.05
N GLN A 166 -13.62 -20.61 20.68
CA GLN A 166 -14.69 -19.75 20.18
C GLN A 166 -14.41 -19.32 18.74
N ALA A 167 -15.44 -19.33 17.90
CA ALA A 167 -15.33 -18.81 16.54
C ALA A 167 -14.95 -17.33 16.59
N LEU A 168 -13.81 -17.00 15.96
CA LEU A 168 -13.34 -15.64 15.79
C LEU A 168 -14.39 -14.81 15.04
N THR A 169 -14.56 -13.54 15.42
CA THR A 169 -15.39 -12.62 14.63
C THR A 169 -14.76 -12.37 13.26
N GLU A 170 -15.55 -11.89 12.29
CA GLU A 170 -15.04 -11.56 10.94
C GLU A 170 -13.81 -10.63 11.01
N ALA A 171 -13.80 -9.66 11.95
CA ALA A 171 -12.68 -8.76 12.19
C ALA A 171 -11.42 -9.45 12.75
N GLU A 172 -11.58 -10.46 13.62
CA GLU A 172 -10.48 -11.25 14.19
C GLU A 172 -9.99 -12.36 13.24
N SER A 173 -10.78 -12.70 12.21
CA SER A 173 -10.39 -13.64 11.16
C SER A 173 -9.56 -13.01 10.02
N ARG A 174 -9.48 -11.67 9.96
CA ARG A 174 -8.75 -10.96 8.90
C ARG A 174 -7.25 -11.23 8.97
N GLN A 175 -6.64 -11.46 7.82
CA GLN A 175 -5.23 -11.86 7.71
C GLN A 175 -4.43 -10.83 6.92
N ARG A 176 -3.16 -10.61 7.29
CA ARG A 176 -2.25 -9.72 6.55
C ARG A 176 -1.85 -10.34 5.22
N LEU A 177 -2.67 -10.16 4.19
CA LEU A 177 -2.42 -10.65 2.83
C LEU A 177 -1.05 -10.17 2.29
N THR A 178 -0.68 -8.92 2.58
CA THR A 178 0.56 -8.28 2.11
C THR A 178 1.18 -7.38 3.18
N THR A 179 2.48 -7.13 3.02
CA THR A 179 3.23 -6.14 3.77
C THR A 179 3.98 -5.21 2.81
N ILE A 180 3.96 -3.90 3.09
CA ILE A 180 4.98 -2.96 2.62
C ILE A 180 5.75 -2.45 3.84
N PHE A 181 7.05 -2.73 3.91
CA PHE A 181 7.95 -2.21 4.94
C PHE A 181 8.80 -1.07 4.35
N ALA A 182 8.53 0.17 4.75
CA ALA A 182 9.23 1.36 4.27
C ALA A 182 10.24 1.90 5.30
N VAL A 183 11.43 2.30 4.87
CA VAL A 183 12.49 2.80 5.77
C VAL A 183 12.38 4.31 5.93
N LEU A 184 12.14 4.79 7.15
CA LEU A 184 12.03 6.23 7.45
C LEU A 184 13.39 6.86 7.79
N GLU A 185 14.19 6.16 8.58
CA GLU A 185 15.58 6.52 8.91
C GLU A 185 16.42 5.25 9.12
N ALA A 186 17.72 5.34 8.83
CA ALA A 186 18.73 4.33 9.09
C ALA A 186 20.10 5.00 9.14
N SER A 187 20.96 4.59 10.07
CA SER A 187 22.32 5.09 10.24
C SER A 187 23.36 3.97 10.24
N CYS A 188 23.15 2.96 9.39
CA CYS A 188 23.85 1.68 9.42
C CYS A 188 23.95 1.10 8.01
N GLU A 189 25.04 0.40 7.70
CA GLU A 189 25.37 -0.08 6.33
C GLU A 189 24.96 -1.55 6.09
N GLU A 190 25.04 -2.37 7.13
CA GLU A 190 24.70 -3.81 7.11
C GLU A 190 23.29 -4.10 7.68
N CYS A 191 22.56 -3.07 8.12
CA CYS A 191 21.20 -3.23 8.62
C CYS A 191 20.17 -3.31 7.49
N GLY A 192 19.13 -4.12 7.69
CA GLY A 192 18.20 -4.49 6.64
C GLY A 192 17.01 -5.31 7.13
N THR A 193 16.27 -5.92 6.21
CA THR A 193 15.27 -6.95 6.50
C THR A 193 15.73 -8.24 5.82
N ARG A 194 15.95 -9.29 6.61
CA ARG A 194 16.52 -10.57 6.13
C ARG A 194 15.45 -11.65 6.08
N PHE A 195 15.36 -12.34 4.95
CA PHE A 195 14.50 -13.49 4.70
C PHE A 195 15.39 -14.74 4.59
N PRO A 196 15.65 -15.49 5.68
CA PRO A 196 16.55 -16.66 5.66
C PRO A 196 15.98 -17.86 4.90
N SER A 197 14.66 -17.91 4.68
CA SER A 197 13.98 -18.99 3.94
C SER A 197 13.96 -18.78 2.42
N LEU A 198 14.72 -17.80 1.91
CA LEU A 198 14.81 -17.45 0.49
C LEU A 198 16.28 -17.25 0.09
N SER A 199 16.63 -17.66 -1.12
CA SER A 199 17.97 -17.40 -1.69
C SER A 199 17.88 -17.06 -3.17
N VAL A 200 18.82 -16.24 -3.63
CA VAL A 200 18.97 -15.81 -5.03
C VAL A 200 20.44 -15.94 -5.40
N ASP A 201 20.74 -16.47 -6.58
CA ASP A 201 22.11 -16.49 -7.08
C ASP A 201 22.50 -15.11 -7.64
N TRP A 202 23.04 -14.28 -6.75
CA TRP A 202 23.53 -12.93 -7.07
C TRP A 202 24.72 -12.89 -8.05
N GLU A 203 25.24 -14.04 -8.50
CA GLU A 203 26.20 -14.10 -9.60
C GLU A 203 25.55 -14.19 -10.99
N GLN A 204 24.30 -14.69 -11.06
CA GLN A 204 23.50 -14.72 -12.28
C GLN A 204 22.66 -13.44 -12.46
N GLU A 205 22.40 -12.71 -11.38
CA GLU A 205 21.62 -11.46 -11.38
C GLU A 205 22.41 -10.20 -11.79
N ASP A 206 21.68 -9.16 -12.20
CA ASP A 206 22.28 -7.87 -12.53
C ASP A 206 22.85 -7.19 -11.27
N ARG A 207 24.17 -6.93 -11.26
CA ARG A 207 24.91 -6.36 -10.12
C ARG A 207 24.40 -4.98 -9.65
N ARG A 208 23.51 -4.30 -10.38
CA ARG A 208 22.76 -3.14 -9.86
C ARG A 208 21.89 -3.50 -8.65
N TRP A 209 21.49 -4.76 -8.47
CA TRP A 209 20.79 -5.24 -7.26
C TRP A 209 21.58 -5.04 -5.98
N CYS A 210 22.91 -5.18 -6.01
CA CYS A 210 23.79 -5.02 -4.83
C CYS A 210 23.80 -3.58 -4.26
N ARG A 211 23.10 -2.62 -4.90
CA ARG A 211 22.76 -1.30 -4.34
C ARG A 211 21.59 -1.33 -3.34
N PHE A 212 20.78 -2.38 -3.35
CA PHE A 212 19.50 -2.51 -2.64
C PHE A 212 19.43 -3.75 -1.75
N VAL A 213 20.10 -4.84 -2.14
CA VAL A 213 20.27 -6.05 -1.34
C VAL A 213 21.72 -6.20 -0.89
N ASP A 214 21.96 -7.10 0.05
CA ASP A 214 23.28 -7.72 0.17
C ASP A 214 23.41 -8.89 -0.80
N CYS A 215 24.45 -8.82 -1.63
CA CYS A 215 24.78 -9.87 -2.61
C CYS A 215 25.70 -10.95 -2.02
N GLU A 216 26.26 -10.72 -0.83
CA GLU A 216 27.12 -11.70 -0.15
C GLU A 216 26.38 -12.57 0.86
N ASP A 217 25.13 -12.24 1.19
CA ASP A 217 24.21 -13.15 1.89
C ASP A 217 23.85 -14.33 0.95
N LYS A 218 24.49 -15.49 1.16
CA LYS A 218 24.22 -16.73 0.41
C LYS A 218 23.22 -17.66 1.13
N GLU A 219 22.81 -17.30 2.34
CA GLU A 219 21.91 -18.07 3.22
C GLU A 219 20.57 -17.34 3.46
N GLY A 220 20.25 -16.35 2.61
CA GLY A 220 19.10 -15.49 2.78
C GLY A 220 18.97 -14.47 1.66
N ILE A 221 17.89 -13.69 1.69
CA ILE A 221 17.81 -12.39 1.02
C ILE A 221 17.82 -11.29 2.09
N THR A 222 18.90 -10.52 2.17
CA THR A 222 18.96 -9.32 3.02
C THR A 222 18.73 -8.06 2.19
N VAL A 223 17.61 -7.36 2.43
CA VAL A 223 17.28 -6.08 1.77
C VAL A 223 17.78 -4.93 2.64
N ARG A 224 18.65 -4.06 2.10
CA ARG A 224 19.34 -2.99 2.86
C ARG A 224 18.38 -1.87 3.27
N ALA A 225 18.56 -1.35 4.48
CA ALA A 225 17.67 -0.34 5.07
C ALA A 225 17.91 1.08 4.51
N ILE A 226 17.50 1.34 3.27
CA ILE A 226 17.77 2.60 2.56
C ILE A 226 16.62 3.62 2.80
N PRO A 227 16.85 4.77 3.47
CA PRO A 227 15.78 5.70 3.84
C PRO A 227 15.03 6.32 2.65
N GLY A 228 13.73 6.03 2.56
CA GLY A 228 12.85 6.41 1.45
C GLY A 228 12.45 5.22 0.58
N ASN A 229 13.21 4.13 0.59
CA ASN A 229 12.83 2.90 -0.10
C ASN A 229 11.87 2.06 0.76
N ALA A 230 11.14 1.16 0.11
CA ALA A 230 10.32 0.16 0.75
C ALA A 230 10.47 -1.21 0.07
N LEU A 231 10.15 -2.26 0.80
CA LEU A 231 9.99 -3.62 0.27
C LEU A 231 8.53 -4.02 0.39
N PHE A 232 7.92 -4.47 -0.71
CA PHE A 232 6.63 -5.13 -0.72
C PHE A 232 6.81 -6.65 -0.79
N TRP A 233 5.97 -7.40 -0.09
CA TRP A 233 5.78 -8.83 -0.35
C TRP A 233 4.34 -9.29 -0.07
N LYS A 234 3.93 -10.40 -0.70
CA LYS A 234 2.73 -11.17 -0.30
C LYS A 234 3.10 -12.16 0.81
N ASN A 235 2.27 -12.26 1.85
CA ASN A 235 2.46 -13.24 2.94
C ASN A 235 1.81 -14.60 2.65
N PHE A 236 1.00 -14.72 1.59
CA PHE A 236 0.24 -15.93 1.24
C PHE A 236 0.61 -16.49 -0.12
N ASN A 237 0.79 -17.82 -0.15
CA ASN A 237 1.13 -18.62 -1.33
C ASN A 237 -0.08 -18.81 -2.28
N SER A 238 0.13 -19.49 -3.41
CA SER A 238 -0.90 -19.72 -4.44
C SER A 238 -2.06 -20.63 -4.01
N SER A 239 -1.92 -21.35 -2.90
CA SER A 239 -2.96 -22.20 -2.30
C SER A 239 -3.72 -21.50 -1.16
N ASN A 240 -3.51 -20.19 -0.96
CA ASN A 240 -4.01 -19.40 0.16
C ASN A 240 -3.56 -19.90 1.56
N GLY A 241 -2.49 -20.68 1.64
CA GLY A 241 -1.77 -20.89 2.89
C GLY A 241 -0.81 -19.73 3.16
N GLY A 242 -0.43 -19.52 4.42
CA GLY A 242 0.73 -18.70 4.76
C GLY A 242 1.98 -19.21 4.04
N ASP A 243 2.78 -18.30 3.50
CA ASP A 243 4.00 -18.66 2.80
C ASP A 243 5.17 -18.67 3.79
N GLU A 244 5.55 -19.86 4.24
CA GLU A 244 6.62 -20.07 5.23
C GLU A 244 7.95 -19.41 4.82
N ARG A 245 8.17 -19.20 3.50
CA ARG A 245 9.35 -18.53 2.96
C ARG A 245 9.41 -17.03 3.29
N THR A 246 8.31 -16.42 3.71
CA THR A 246 8.21 -15.02 4.14
C THR A 246 8.59 -14.80 5.61
N LEU A 247 9.11 -15.85 6.28
CA LEU A 247 9.83 -15.73 7.55
C LEU A 247 10.93 -14.67 7.41
N HIS A 248 10.89 -13.63 8.24
CA HIS A 248 11.81 -12.51 8.12
C HIS A 248 12.18 -11.86 9.45
N ALA A 249 13.38 -11.28 9.51
CA ALA A 249 13.95 -10.65 10.70
C ALA A 249 14.37 -9.20 10.43
N GLY A 250 14.17 -8.34 11.44
CA GLY A 250 14.58 -6.94 11.38
C GLY A 250 16.03 -6.76 11.82
N LEU A 251 16.99 -6.94 10.91
CA LEU A 251 18.42 -6.74 11.23
C LEU A 251 18.67 -5.32 11.79
N PRO A 252 19.21 -5.19 13.02
CA PRO A 252 19.32 -3.91 13.70
C PRO A 252 20.53 -3.09 13.24
N PRO A 253 20.61 -1.80 13.60
CA PRO A 253 21.86 -1.06 13.54
C PRO A 253 22.88 -1.61 14.54
N GLU A 254 24.16 -1.73 14.16
CA GLU A 254 25.25 -1.81 15.14
C GLU A 254 25.37 -0.51 15.95
N THR A 255 25.19 0.65 15.29
CA THR A 255 25.26 1.97 15.89
C THR A 255 24.14 2.90 15.41
N GLY A 256 23.65 3.75 16.30
CA GLY A 256 22.59 4.71 15.99
C GLY A 256 21.18 4.10 15.95
N VAL A 257 20.43 4.35 14.87
CA VAL A 257 18.98 4.10 14.77
C VAL A 257 18.56 3.60 13.39
N LYS A 258 17.51 2.77 13.37
CA LYS A 258 16.73 2.37 12.18
C LYS A 258 15.25 2.46 12.55
N THR A 259 14.44 3.20 11.80
CA THR A 259 12.98 3.22 11.97
C THR A 259 12.31 2.84 10.67
N GLY A 260 11.53 1.77 10.71
CA GLY A 260 10.64 1.33 9.64
C GLY A 260 9.20 1.79 9.86
N LEU A 261 8.42 1.71 8.79
CA LEU A 261 6.99 1.93 8.71
C LEU A 261 6.36 0.66 8.12
N ASN A 262 5.52 0.00 8.90
CA ASN A 262 4.74 -1.14 8.45
C ASN A 262 3.43 -0.62 7.83
N ILE A 263 3.14 -1.06 6.61
CA ILE A 263 1.86 -0.83 5.93
C ILE A 263 1.35 -2.22 5.54
N TRP A 264 0.51 -2.79 6.40
CA TRP A 264 -0.14 -4.07 6.13
C TRP A 264 -1.45 -3.87 5.37
N THR A 265 -1.83 -4.86 4.56
CA THR A 265 -3.15 -4.91 3.92
C THR A 265 -3.82 -6.23 4.26
N LEU A 266 -5.05 -6.15 4.75
CA LEU A 266 -5.84 -7.28 5.21
C LEU A 266 -6.64 -7.91 4.06
N MET A 267 -6.79 -9.23 4.10
CA MET A 267 -7.89 -9.96 3.46
C MET A 267 -9.05 -10.13 4.45
#